data_AF-A0A349R2K4-F1
#
_entry.id   AF-A0A349R2K4-F1
#
_cell.length_a   1.000
_cell.length_b   1.000
_cell.length_c   1.000
_cell.angle_alpha   90.00
_cell.angle_beta   90.00
_cell.angle_gamma   90.00
#
_symmetry.space_group_name_H-M   'P 1'
#
loop_
_entity.id
_entity.type
_entity.pdbx_description
1 polymer ?
#
loop_
_entity_poly.entity_id
_entity_poly.type
_entity_poly.pdbx_seq_one_letter_code
_entity_poly.pdbx_strand_id
1 'polypeptide(L)'
;NKYIQENTNSAEEGELLAAKMVGRWRSGAPLVLSADKDDKELGEDMNKNNHFSFKGDEDGKKCPFSSHIRRMNPRDSKSFVLEDERLHRIIRRSVTFGDIVPPEVTKDDGKERGQYFMGISADAMGTLEFLQKQWANDGNSQNLGTEKDPMIGVQDKEGLFTMPADPLVKRYRGLQTFNLVKGGEYCFIPSISALKWISEL
;
A
#
# COMPACT_ATOMS: atom_id res chain seq x y z
N ASN A 1 -10.94 -6.53 -11.30
CA ASN A 1 -9.66 -7.21 -10.97
C ASN A 1 -9.91 -8.71 -10.91
N LYS A 2 -9.20 -9.50 -11.72
CA LYS A 2 -9.41 -10.96 -11.85
C LYS A 2 -9.18 -11.72 -10.55
N TYR A 3 -8.07 -11.46 -9.86
CA TYR A 3 -7.72 -12.11 -8.59
C TYR A 3 -8.82 -11.94 -7.54
N ILE A 4 -9.37 -10.73 -7.41
CA ILE A 4 -10.46 -10.44 -6.47
C ILE A 4 -11.71 -11.26 -6.84
N GLN A 5 -12.13 -11.23 -8.11
CA GLN A 5 -13.30 -11.98 -8.58
C GLN A 5 -13.17 -13.50 -8.37
N GLU A 6 -11.97 -14.06 -8.52
CA GLU A 6 -11.71 -15.49 -8.32
C GLU A 6 -11.71 -15.90 -6.83
N ASN A 7 -11.63 -14.93 -5.91
CA ASN A 7 -11.49 -15.18 -4.46
C ASN A 7 -12.69 -14.70 -3.63
N THR A 8 -13.75 -14.20 -4.26
CA THR A 8 -14.94 -13.67 -3.59
C THR A 8 -16.23 -14.12 -4.27
N ASN A 9 -17.32 -14.21 -3.51
CA ASN A 9 -18.61 -14.68 -4.01
C ASN A 9 -19.58 -13.56 -4.39
N SER A 10 -19.28 -12.32 -4.02
CA SER A 10 -20.08 -11.14 -4.36
C SER A 10 -19.23 -9.90 -4.64
N ALA A 11 -19.85 -8.85 -5.18
CA ALA A 11 -19.20 -7.57 -5.42
C ALA A 11 -18.80 -6.87 -4.10
N GLU A 12 -19.62 -7.01 -3.06
CA GLU A 12 -19.38 -6.46 -1.73
C GLU A 12 -18.18 -7.13 -1.05
N GLU A 13 -18.10 -8.47 -1.12
CA GLU A 13 -16.93 -9.21 -0.65
C GLU A 13 -15.67 -8.81 -1.43
N GLY A 14 -15.80 -8.61 -2.74
CA GLY A 14 -14.73 -8.16 -3.62
C GLY A 14 -14.20 -6.78 -3.24
N GLU A 15 -15.10 -5.84 -2.96
CA GLU A 15 -14.73 -4.49 -2.54
C GLU A 15 -14.11 -4.48 -1.13
N LEU A 16 -14.63 -5.28 -0.19
CA LEU A 16 -14.03 -5.44 1.12
C LEU A 16 -12.63 -6.06 1.03
N LEU A 17 -12.42 -7.08 0.19
CA LEU A 17 -11.10 -7.67 -0.04
C LEU A 17 -10.13 -6.63 -0.61
N ALA A 18 -10.55 -5.86 -1.62
CA ALA A 18 -9.76 -4.76 -2.17
C ALA A 18 -9.38 -3.75 -1.08
N ALA A 19 -10.35 -3.34 -0.27
CA ALA A 19 -10.15 -2.40 0.81
C ALA A 19 -9.17 -2.94 1.85
N LYS A 20 -9.24 -4.24 2.18
CA LYS A 20 -8.32 -4.92 3.12
C LYS A 20 -6.92 -5.05 2.58
N MET A 21 -6.73 -5.24 1.27
CA MET A 21 -5.40 -5.22 0.64
C MET A 21 -4.76 -3.83 0.71
N VAL A 22 -5.55 -2.77 0.51
CA VAL A 22 -5.04 -1.38 0.54
C VAL A 22 -4.91 -0.85 1.98
N GLY A 23 -5.88 -1.15 2.85
CA GLY A 23 -6.10 -0.53 4.16
C GLY A 23 -7.12 0.64 4.15
N ARG A 24 -7.72 0.92 2.99
CA ARG A 24 -8.76 1.95 2.79
C ARG A 24 -9.77 1.48 1.76
N TRP A 25 -11.01 1.92 1.89
CA TRP A 25 -12.01 1.85 0.82
C TRP A 25 -11.62 2.73 -0.37
N ARG A 26 -12.21 2.49 -1.55
CA ARG A 26 -12.00 3.33 -2.74
C ARG A 26 -12.33 4.80 -2.54
N SER A 27 -13.27 5.12 -1.64
CA SER A 27 -13.59 6.49 -1.23
C SER A 27 -12.44 7.21 -0.52
N GLY A 28 -11.47 6.46 0.01
CA GLY A 28 -10.43 6.95 0.90
C GLY A 28 -10.70 6.70 2.39
N ALA A 29 -11.89 6.23 2.78
CA ALA A 29 -12.21 5.93 4.18
C ALA A 29 -11.26 4.86 4.75
N PRO A 30 -10.58 5.10 5.89
CA PRO A 30 -9.65 4.14 6.46
C PRO A 30 -10.37 2.97 7.15
N LEU A 31 -9.92 1.75 6.88
CA LEU A 31 -10.56 0.53 7.41
C LEU A 31 -10.59 0.46 8.94
N VAL A 32 -9.61 1.06 9.62
CA VAL A 32 -9.60 1.07 11.09
C VAL A 32 -10.76 1.85 11.69
N LEU A 33 -11.33 2.81 10.95
CA LEU A 33 -12.48 3.62 11.37
C LEU A 33 -13.80 3.11 10.79
N SER A 34 -13.78 2.51 9.60
CA SER A 34 -14.95 1.89 8.96
C SER A 34 -14.58 0.52 8.41
N ALA A 35 -14.68 -0.53 9.22
CA ALA A 35 -14.07 -1.83 8.92
C ALA A 35 -14.88 -2.73 7.97
N ASP A 36 -16.21 -2.59 8.00
CA ASP A 36 -17.13 -3.54 7.37
C ASP A 36 -17.86 -2.96 6.15
N LYS A 37 -17.94 -1.63 6.06
CA LYS A 37 -18.58 -0.93 4.94
C LYS A 37 -17.86 0.37 4.61
N ASP A 38 -17.97 0.80 3.36
CA ASP A 38 -17.46 2.10 2.93
C ASP A 38 -18.26 3.25 3.59
N ASP A 39 -17.57 4.33 3.88
CA ASP A 39 -18.12 5.58 4.41
C ASP A 39 -17.53 6.75 3.59
N LYS A 40 -18.25 7.16 2.56
CA LYS A 40 -17.78 8.18 1.62
C LYS A 40 -17.59 9.54 2.29
N GLU A 41 -18.47 9.90 3.23
CA GLU A 41 -18.36 11.16 3.98
C GLU A 41 -17.08 11.18 4.81
N LEU A 42 -16.76 10.05 5.47
CA LEU A 42 -15.49 9.89 6.17
C LEU A 42 -14.30 9.95 5.21
N GLY A 43 -14.39 9.36 4.02
CA GLY A 43 -13.32 9.38 3.01
C GLY A 43 -12.99 10.81 2.54
N GLU A 44 -14.01 11.65 2.36
CA GLU A 44 -13.88 13.03 1.88
C GLU A 44 -13.47 14.03 2.98
N ASP A 45 -13.71 13.71 4.27
CA ASP A 45 -13.33 14.56 5.39
C ASP A 45 -11.81 14.53 5.68
N MET A 46 -11.08 15.51 5.14
CA MET A 46 -9.62 15.64 5.32
C MET A 46 -9.16 15.76 6.78
N ASN A 47 -10.04 16.14 7.71
CA ASN A 47 -9.69 16.24 9.13
C ASN A 47 -9.81 14.89 9.85
N LYS A 48 -10.58 13.95 9.29
CA LYS A 48 -10.89 12.65 9.93
C LYS A 48 -10.31 11.46 9.19
N ASN A 49 -10.21 11.51 7.86
CA ASN A 49 -9.82 10.37 7.02
C ASN A 49 -8.38 9.87 7.27
N ASN A 50 -7.57 10.61 8.02
CA ASN A 50 -6.23 10.20 8.42
C ASN A 50 -6.00 10.23 9.94
N HIS A 51 -7.02 10.57 10.74
CA HIS A 51 -6.95 10.69 12.20
C HIS A 51 -7.06 9.33 12.90
N PHE A 52 -6.04 8.50 12.72
CA PHE A 52 -5.93 7.18 13.35
C PHE A 52 -4.46 6.77 13.53
N SER A 53 -4.20 5.80 14.39
CA SER A 53 -2.85 5.27 14.60
C SER A 53 -2.76 3.74 14.63
N PHE A 54 -3.85 3.03 14.33
CA PHE A 54 -4.05 1.58 14.54
C PHE A 54 -4.15 1.13 16.00
N LYS A 55 -4.13 2.07 16.96
CA LYS A 55 -4.54 1.81 18.34
C LYS A 55 -5.99 1.29 18.39
N GLY A 56 -6.24 0.24 19.18
CA GLY A 56 -7.53 -0.46 19.22
C GLY A 56 -7.76 -1.41 18.04
N ASP A 57 -6.72 -1.71 17.27
CA ASP A 57 -6.67 -2.76 16.24
C ASP A 57 -5.35 -3.55 16.32
N GLU A 58 -5.00 -3.96 17.53
CA GLU A 58 -3.74 -4.63 17.90
C GLU A 58 -3.58 -6.01 17.26
N ASP A 59 -4.68 -6.65 16.86
CA ASP A 59 -4.70 -7.96 16.19
C ASP A 59 -4.92 -7.84 14.67
N GLY A 60 -5.06 -6.62 14.13
CA GLY A 60 -5.30 -6.38 12.71
C GLY A 60 -6.66 -6.88 12.18
N LYS A 61 -7.66 -7.01 13.06
CA LYS A 61 -9.03 -7.45 12.69
C LYS A 61 -9.74 -6.43 11.80
N LYS A 62 -9.51 -5.13 12.03
CA LYS A 62 -10.08 -4.05 11.20
C LYS A 62 -9.22 -3.78 9.97
N CYS A 63 -7.92 -3.53 10.15
CA CYS A 63 -6.98 -3.31 9.07
C CYS A 63 -5.86 -4.35 9.19
N PRO A 64 -5.82 -5.37 8.31
CA PRO A 64 -4.76 -6.38 8.35
C PRO A 64 -3.36 -5.78 8.42
N PHE A 65 -2.45 -6.44 9.13
CA PHE A 65 -1.03 -6.08 9.11
C PHE A 65 -0.44 -6.09 7.70
N SER A 66 -0.99 -6.95 6.84
CA SER A 66 -0.64 -7.05 5.43
C SER A 66 -1.11 -5.88 4.57
N SER A 67 -2.04 -5.04 5.06
CA SER A 67 -2.58 -3.92 4.28
C SER A 67 -1.48 -2.94 3.89
N HIS A 68 -1.50 -2.51 2.63
CA HIS A 68 -0.47 -1.64 2.05
C HIS A 68 -0.15 -0.42 2.92
N ILE A 69 -1.16 0.36 3.35
CA ILE A 69 -0.90 1.56 4.17
C ILE A 69 -0.33 1.24 5.56
N ARG A 70 -0.62 0.06 6.11
CA ARG A 70 -0.19 -0.34 7.45
C ARG A 70 1.25 -0.84 7.39
N ARG A 71 1.64 -1.52 6.31
CA ARG A 71 3.04 -1.84 6.02
C ARG A 71 3.86 -0.59 5.75
N MET A 72 3.36 0.32 4.90
CA MET A 72 4.12 1.51 4.47
C MET A 72 4.18 2.64 5.50
N ASN A 73 3.32 2.59 6.52
CA ASN A 73 3.38 3.46 7.68
C ASN A 73 2.71 2.73 8.86
N PRO A 74 3.48 1.98 9.66
CA PRO A 74 2.95 1.19 10.78
C PRO A 74 2.28 2.01 11.88
N ARG A 75 2.59 3.30 12.02
CA ARG A 75 2.09 4.16 13.11
C ARG A 75 2.29 3.49 14.49
N ASP A 76 1.25 3.43 15.33
CA ASP A 76 1.29 2.77 16.64
C ASP A 76 1.06 1.25 16.54
N SER A 77 1.21 0.64 15.36
CA SER A 77 1.12 -0.82 15.23
C SER A 77 2.22 -1.48 16.05
N LYS A 78 1.92 -2.67 16.57
CA LYS A 78 2.92 -3.52 17.19
C LYS A 78 4.03 -3.81 16.19
N SER A 79 5.25 -3.38 16.49
CA SER A 79 6.44 -3.80 15.78
C SER A 79 7.00 -5.08 16.39
N PHE A 80 7.50 -5.98 15.53
CA PHE A 80 8.20 -7.20 15.94
C PHE A 80 9.72 -7.08 15.79
N VAL A 81 10.19 -5.93 15.30
CA VAL A 81 11.61 -5.57 15.15
C VAL A 81 11.81 -4.17 15.76
N LEU A 82 12.95 -3.95 16.42
CA LEU A 82 13.29 -2.63 16.96
C LEU A 82 13.66 -1.67 15.81
N GLU A 83 12.74 -0.80 15.43
CA GLU A 83 12.92 0.24 14.40
C GLU A 83 12.14 1.52 14.78
N ASP A 84 12.64 2.70 14.38
CA ASP A 84 11.90 3.96 14.51
C ASP A 84 11.24 4.28 13.17
N GLU A 85 9.93 4.06 13.08
CA GLU A 85 9.15 4.20 11.86
C GLU A 85 9.18 5.62 11.28
N ARG A 86 9.51 6.62 12.10
CA ARG A 86 9.52 8.04 11.69
C ARG A 86 10.71 8.36 10.78
N LEU A 87 11.75 7.54 10.79
CA LEU A 87 12.91 7.65 9.91
C LEU A 87 12.57 7.31 8.44
N HIS A 88 11.49 6.54 8.22
CA HIS A 88 11.15 5.99 6.91
C HIS A 88 10.06 6.79 6.18
N ARG A 89 9.79 8.04 6.60
CA ARG A 89 8.73 8.87 6.01
C ARG A 89 9.17 9.51 4.70
N ILE A 90 8.24 9.49 3.74
CA ILE A 90 8.43 10.06 2.40
C ILE A 90 7.30 11.02 2.06
N ILE A 91 7.58 12.01 1.21
CA ILE A 91 6.56 12.81 0.53
C ILE A 91 6.30 12.17 -0.84
N ARG A 92 5.05 11.82 -1.14
CA ARG A 92 4.66 11.28 -2.45
C ARG A 92 4.13 12.41 -3.34
N ARG A 93 4.63 12.52 -4.57
CA ARG A 93 4.19 13.48 -5.60
C ARG A 93 3.90 12.81 -6.94
N SER A 94 3.37 11.59 -6.88
CA SER A 94 3.10 10.74 -8.04
C SER A 94 1.94 11.23 -8.89
N VAL A 95 1.93 10.84 -10.17
CA VAL A 95 0.83 11.06 -11.12
C VAL A 95 0.48 9.77 -11.86
N THR A 96 -0.80 9.57 -12.20
CA THR A 96 -1.28 8.41 -12.97
C THR A 96 -1.33 8.69 -14.47
N PHE A 97 -1.20 7.66 -15.30
CA PHE A 97 -1.31 7.77 -16.75
C PHE A 97 -2.14 6.62 -17.35
N GLY A 98 -2.66 6.87 -18.56
CA GLY A 98 -3.49 5.93 -19.31
C GLY A 98 -4.98 6.00 -18.93
N ASP A 99 -5.81 5.32 -19.72
CA ASP A 99 -7.27 5.37 -19.58
C ASP A 99 -7.74 4.70 -18.28
N ILE A 100 -8.86 5.14 -17.71
CA ILE A 100 -9.51 4.39 -16.62
C ILE A 100 -10.13 3.12 -17.20
N VAL A 101 -9.87 1.98 -16.56
CA VAL A 101 -10.43 0.67 -16.95
C VAL A 101 -11.75 0.44 -16.21
N PRO A 102 -12.86 0.15 -16.91
CA PRO A 102 -14.11 -0.21 -16.27
C PRO A 102 -13.97 -1.46 -15.38
N PRO A 103 -14.66 -1.54 -14.22
CA PRO A 103 -14.49 -2.63 -13.25
C PRO A 103 -14.74 -4.05 -13.80
N GLU A 104 -15.60 -4.18 -14.81
CA GLU A 104 -15.96 -5.43 -15.48
C GLU A 104 -14.84 -5.99 -16.36
N VAL A 105 -13.90 -5.15 -16.78
CA VAL A 105 -12.76 -5.59 -17.60
C VAL A 105 -11.71 -6.22 -16.69
N THR A 106 -11.53 -7.53 -16.83
CA THR A 106 -10.58 -8.31 -16.03
C THR A 106 -9.50 -9.00 -16.84
N LYS A 107 -9.61 -8.94 -18.17
CA LYS A 107 -8.56 -9.38 -19.10
C LYS A 107 -7.68 -8.20 -19.45
N ASP A 108 -6.39 -8.47 -19.59
CA ASP A 108 -5.43 -7.50 -20.09
C ASP A 108 -5.83 -7.07 -21.51
N ASP A 109 -6.03 -5.76 -21.69
CA ASP A 109 -6.38 -5.15 -22.98
C ASP A 109 -5.14 -4.69 -23.77
N GLY A 110 -3.94 -4.94 -23.24
CA GLY A 110 -2.65 -4.62 -23.84
C GLY A 110 -2.31 -3.13 -23.86
N LYS A 111 -3.14 -2.26 -23.26
CA LYS A 111 -2.90 -0.81 -23.23
C LYS A 111 -2.14 -0.41 -21.97
N GLU A 112 -1.14 0.44 -22.13
CA GLU A 112 -0.29 0.88 -21.02
C GLU A 112 -1.01 1.83 -20.07
N ARG A 113 -0.94 1.52 -18.78
CA ARG A 113 -1.52 2.30 -17.68
C ARG A 113 -0.68 2.14 -16.43
N GLY A 114 -0.74 3.13 -15.55
CA GLY A 114 -0.11 3.01 -14.25
C GLY A 114 0.14 4.34 -13.58
N GLN A 115 1.27 4.42 -12.89
CA GLN A 115 1.65 5.56 -12.09
C GLN A 115 3.14 5.85 -12.30
N TYR A 116 3.45 7.12 -12.54
CA TYR A 116 4.79 7.64 -12.30
C TYR A 116 4.92 7.90 -10.80
N PHE A 117 5.55 6.95 -10.11
CA PHE A 117 5.79 7.08 -8.68
C PHE A 117 6.94 8.06 -8.42
N MET A 118 6.69 9.07 -7.58
CA MET A 118 7.71 10.02 -7.13
C MET A 118 7.67 10.09 -5.60
N GLY A 119 8.70 9.54 -4.96
CA GLY A 119 8.94 9.66 -3.52
C GLY A 119 10.10 10.62 -3.24
N ILE A 120 9.89 11.55 -2.32
CA ILE A 120 10.87 12.57 -1.94
C ILE A 120 11.22 12.37 -0.47
N SER A 121 12.51 12.32 -0.20
CA SER A 121 13.12 12.11 1.12
C SER A 121 14.52 12.70 1.17
N ALA A 122 15.06 12.90 2.37
CA ALA A 122 16.45 13.33 2.54
C ALA A 122 17.48 12.19 2.34
N ASP A 123 17.07 10.94 2.58
CA ASP A 123 17.88 9.74 2.41
C ASP A 123 17.06 8.67 1.69
N ALA A 124 17.32 8.46 0.40
CA ALA A 124 16.57 7.49 -0.40
C ALA A 124 16.83 6.04 0.03
N MET A 125 18.03 5.73 0.54
CA MET A 125 18.39 4.38 0.97
C MET A 125 17.72 4.03 2.29
N GLY A 126 17.75 4.97 3.24
CA GLY A 126 17.06 4.85 4.52
C GLY A 126 15.54 4.98 4.43
N THR A 127 14.97 5.40 3.29
CA THR A 127 13.51 5.52 3.13
C THR A 127 12.99 4.63 2.00
N LEU A 128 13.11 5.03 0.73
CA LEU A 128 12.50 4.34 -0.41
C LEU A 128 12.95 2.88 -0.52
N GLU A 129 14.27 2.64 -0.46
CA GLU A 129 14.80 1.28 -0.53
C GLU A 129 14.43 0.46 0.71
N PHE A 130 14.42 1.08 1.89
CA PHE A 130 13.96 0.43 3.11
C PHE A 130 12.48 0.03 3.02
N LEU A 131 11.60 0.95 2.62
CA LEU A 131 10.16 0.72 2.44
C LEU A 131 9.93 -0.46 1.48
N GLN A 132 10.60 -0.46 0.32
CA GLN A 132 10.41 -1.51 -0.67
C GLN A 132 11.00 -2.85 -0.21
N LYS A 133 12.21 -2.87 0.37
CA LYS A 133 12.89 -4.10 0.75
C LYS A 133 12.33 -4.71 2.03
N GLN A 134 12.23 -3.92 3.09
CA GLN A 134 11.93 -4.40 4.44
C GLN A 134 10.45 -4.38 4.76
N TRP A 135 9.69 -3.39 4.29
CA TRP A 135 8.27 -3.30 4.61
C TRP A 135 7.38 -3.88 3.51
N ALA A 136 7.74 -3.74 2.23
CA ALA A 136 6.94 -4.29 1.14
C ALA A 136 7.29 -5.74 0.80
N ASN A 137 8.58 -6.06 0.66
CA ASN A 137 9.03 -7.38 0.18
C ASN A 137 9.43 -8.36 1.30
N ASP A 138 9.50 -7.92 2.56
CA ASP A 138 9.73 -8.77 3.73
C ASP A 138 8.56 -8.61 4.72
N GLY A 139 8.06 -9.73 5.25
CA GLY A 139 6.96 -9.78 6.21
C GLY A 139 7.40 -9.78 7.68
N ASN A 140 8.69 -9.88 7.97
CA ASN A 140 9.20 -10.07 9.33
C ASN A 140 8.84 -8.94 10.30
N SER A 141 8.91 -7.68 9.87
CA SER A 141 8.59 -6.49 10.69
C SER A 141 7.17 -6.53 11.28
N GLN A 142 6.25 -7.23 10.61
CA GLN A 142 4.85 -7.37 10.99
C GLN A 142 4.47 -8.83 11.35
N ASN A 143 5.47 -9.72 11.53
CA ASN A 143 5.28 -11.15 11.81
C ASN A 143 4.40 -11.89 10.77
N LEU A 144 4.60 -11.56 9.49
CA LEU A 144 3.86 -12.12 8.36
C LEU A 144 4.65 -13.22 7.60
N GLY A 145 5.86 -13.55 8.05
CA GLY A 145 6.73 -14.54 7.40
C GLY A 145 7.07 -14.13 5.98
N THR A 146 6.74 -14.97 5.00
CA THR A 146 7.03 -14.74 3.56
C THR A 146 6.00 -13.87 2.84
N GLU A 147 4.97 -13.39 3.54
CA GLU A 147 3.92 -12.58 2.94
C GLU A 147 4.40 -11.15 2.65
N LYS A 148 4.20 -10.74 1.39
CA LYS A 148 4.61 -9.44 0.85
C LYS A 148 3.43 -8.48 0.76
N ASP A 149 3.71 -7.19 0.59
CA ASP A 149 2.70 -6.17 0.37
C ASP A 149 1.81 -6.51 -0.83
N PRO A 150 0.48 -6.48 -0.67
CA PRO A 150 -0.43 -6.97 -1.69
C PRO A 150 -0.58 -6.04 -2.90
N MET A 151 -0.07 -4.82 -2.81
CA MET A 151 -0.17 -3.80 -3.84
C MET A 151 1.13 -3.63 -4.60
N ILE A 152 2.26 -3.54 -3.88
CA ILE A 152 3.59 -3.20 -4.44
C ILE A 152 4.68 -4.24 -4.19
N GLY A 153 4.37 -5.32 -3.47
CA GLY A 153 5.30 -6.42 -3.28
C GLY A 153 5.50 -7.23 -4.56
N VAL A 154 6.73 -7.68 -4.81
CA VAL A 154 7.04 -8.58 -5.94
C VAL A 154 6.69 -10.00 -5.52
N GLN A 155 5.53 -10.48 -5.96
CA GLN A 155 4.97 -11.77 -5.52
C GLN A 155 5.70 -12.95 -6.15
N ASP A 156 5.86 -14.02 -5.36
CA ASP A 156 6.27 -15.33 -5.85
C ASP A 156 5.04 -16.13 -6.31
N LYS A 157 5.22 -17.31 -6.92
CA LYS A 157 4.10 -18.16 -7.40
C LYS A 157 3.08 -18.49 -6.29
N GLU A 158 3.52 -18.56 -5.05
CA GLU A 158 2.71 -18.86 -3.86
C GLU A 158 2.35 -17.59 -3.06
N GLY A 159 2.21 -16.43 -3.72
CA GLY A 159 1.86 -15.16 -3.07
C GLY A 159 0.66 -15.29 -2.13
N LEU A 160 0.79 -14.74 -0.93
CA LEU A 160 -0.20 -14.84 0.15
C LEU A 160 -0.80 -13.47 0.48
N PHE A 161 -2.06 -13.48 0.89
CA PHE A 161 -2.68 -12.37 1.61
C PHE A 161 -3.48 -12.91 2.79
N THR A 162 -3.12 -12.51 4.01
CA THR A 162 -3.77 -12.96 5.24
C THR A 162 -4.72 -11.90 5.76
N MET A 163 -6.00 -12.26 5.89
CA MET A 163 -7.02 -11.45 6.52
C MET A 163 -7.38 -12.07 7.88
N PRO A 164 -7.07 -11.40 9.01
CA PRO A 164 -7.55 -11.81 10.31
C PRO A 164 -9.08 -11.83 10.29
N ALA A 165 -9.67 -12.92 10.76
CA ALA A 165 -11.11 -13.13 10.85
C ALA A 165 -11.41 -14.07 12.02
N ASP A 166 -12.66 -14.04 12.48
CA ASP A 166 -13.18 -14.83 13.61
C ASP A 166 -14.22 -15.82 13.08
N PRO A 167 -14.15 -17.14 13.39
CA PRO A 167 -13.17 -17.81 14.27
C PRO A 167 -11.88 -18.24 13.57
N LEU A 168 -11.84 -18.17 12.23
CA LEU A 168 -10.71 -18.65 11.45
C LEU A 168 -10.14 -17.54 10.57
N VAL A 169 -8.82 -17.38 10.63
CA VAL A 169 -8.06 -16.53 9.72
C VAL A 169 -8.28 -16.97 8.28
N LYS A 170 -8.61 -16.03 7.39
CA LYS A 170 -8.75 -16.30 5.96
C LYS A 170 -7.42 -16.00 5.26
N ARG A 171 -6.86 -17.00 4.59
CA ARG A 171 -5.64 -16.86 3.77
C ARG A 171 -6.00 -17.01 2.30
N TYR A 172 -5.72 -15.97 1.53
CA TYR A 172 -5.83 -15.97 0.09
C TYR A 172 -4.48 -16.33 -0.52
N ARG A 173 -4.47 -17.20 -1.52
CA ARG A 173 -3.27 -17.73 -2.18
C ARG A 173 -3.24 -17.32 -3.64
N GLY A 174 -2.07 -17.44 -4.28
CA GLY A 174 -1.90 -17.09 -5.69
C GLY A 174 -2.02 -15.59 -5.94
N LEU A 175 -1.70 -14.77 -4.93
CA LEU A 175 -1.63 -13.33 -5.09
C LEU A 175 -0.60 -12.98 -6.15
N GLN A 176 -1.01 -12.19 -7.12
CA GLN A 176 -0.19 -11.82 -8.27
C GLN A 176 0.49 -10.47 -8.06
N THR A 177 1.60 -10.24 -8.74
CA THR A 177 2.19 -8.91 -8.85
C THR A 177 1.32 -8.05 -9.78
N PHE A 178 0.68 -7.00 -9.24
CA PHE A 178 -0.25 -6.16 -10.01
C PHE A 178 0.41 -5.00 -10.78
N ASN A 179 1.66 -4.67 -10.46
CA ASN A 179 2.39 -3.59 -11.11
C ASN A 179 3.72 -4.11 -11.67
N LEU A 180 4.13 -3.57 -12.81
CA LEU A 180 5.41 -3.86 -13.42
C LEU A 180 6.24 -2.57 -13.43
N VAL A 181 7.39 -2.59 -12.74
CA VAL A 181 8.35 -1.49 -12.80
C VAL A 181 9.05 -1.53 -14.15
N LYS A 182 8.83 -0.51 -14.98
CA LYS A 182 9.46 -0.38 -16.31
C LYS A 182 10.77 0.41 -16.30
N GLY A 183 11.09 1.07 -15.20
CA GLY A 183 12.29 1.88 -15.04
C GLY A 183 12.14 2.87 -13.88
N GLY A 184 13.25 3.49 -13.50
CA GLY A 184 13.32 4.49 -12.44
C GLY A 184 14.74 5.05 -12.32
N GLU A 185 14.88 6.18 -11.64
CA GLU A 185 16.17 6.81 -11.35
C GLU A 185 16.12 7.53 -9.99
N TYR A 186 17.26 7.59 -9.31
CA TYR A 186 17.45 8.44 -8.14
C TYR A 186 17.99 9.80 -8.56
N CYS A 187 17.15 10.82 -8.37
CA CYS A 187 17.50 12.21 -8.66
C CYS A 187 17.68 13.02 -7.37
N PHE A 188 18.49 14.08 -7.46
CA PHE A 188 18.61 15.08 -6.40
C PHE A 188 17.91 16.38 -6.82
N ILE A 189 17.14 16.97 -5.92
CA ILE A 189 16.49 18.28 -6.12
C ILE A 189 17.32 19.33 -5.36
N PRO A 190 18.26 20.01 -6.03
CA PRO A 190 19.10 21.03 -5.39
C PRO A 190 18.28 22.24 -4.92
N SER A 191 18.81 22.97 -3.95
CA SER A 191 18.28 24.28 -3.57
C SER A 191 18.46 25.29 -4.71
N ILE A 192 17.69 26.37 -4.68
CA ILE A 192 17.83 27.46 -5.65
C ILE A 192 19.25 28.06 -5.61
N SER A 193 19.87 28.16 -4.43
CA SER A 193 21.25 28.65 -4.31
C SER A 193 22.28 27.72 -4.96
N ALA A 194 22.11 26.40 -4.81
CA ALA A 194 22.97 25.41 -5.46
C ALA A 194 22.81 25.44 -6.99
N LEU A 195 21.58 25.57 -7.49
CA LEU A 195 21.33 25.72 -8.93
C LEU A 195 22.01 26.96 -9.51
N LYS A 196 21.93 28.11 -8.82
CA LYS A 196 22.61 29.35 -9.24
C LYS A 196 24.12 29.15 -9.32
N TRP A 197 24.72 28.52 -8.30
CA TRP A 197 26.14 28.22 -8.30
C TRP A 197 26.55 27.29 -9.45
N ILE A 198 25.77 26.23 -9.72
CA ILE A 198 26.03 25.31 -10.84
C ILE A 198 25.94 26.02 -12.20
N SER A 199 25.00 26.97 -12.36
CA SER A 199 24.81 27.67 -13.64
C SER A 199 25.92 28.67 -13.99
N GLU A 200 26.76 29.03 -13.02
CA GLU A 200 27.88 29.96 -13.19
C GLU A 200 29.22 29.22 -13.41
N LEU A 201 29.23 27.88 -13.40
CA LEU A 201 30.39 27.03 -13.76
C LEU A 201 30.61 27.02 -15.28
#